data_AF-A0A5N6J9Y1-F1
#
_entry.id   AF-A0A5N6J9Y1-F1
#
_cell.length_a   1.000
_cell.length_b   1.000
_cell.length_c   1.000
_cell.angle_alpha   90.00
_cell.angle_beta   90.00
_cell.angle_gamma   90.00
#
_symmetry.space_group_name_H-M   'P 1'
#
loop_
_entity.id
_entity.type
_entity.pdbx_description
1 polymer ?
#
loop_
_entity_poly.entity_id
_entity_poly.type
_entity_poly.pdbx_seq_one_letter_code
_entity_poly.pdbx_strand_id
1 'polypeptide(L)' 'MAPKRQRQPLQKATVVKTAQDKTTDTPETVDKEVLGRIEKCLRKARHETTTETEAKAALFLVQKLMAQYNVF' A
#
# COMPACT_ATOMS: atom_id res chain seq x y z
N MET A 1 -45.47 21.25 25.13
CA MET A 1 -44.21 20.45 25.24
C MET A 1 -43.04 21.42 25.21
N ALA A 2 -42.20 21.46 26.25
CA ALA A 2 -41.06 22.38 26.31
C ALA A 2 -39.86 21.85 25.49
N PRO A 3 -39.14 22.71 24.75
CA PRO A 3 -38.00 22.27 23.94
C PRO A 3 -36.83 21.83 24.83
N LYS A 4 -36.32 20.62 24.61
CA LYS A 4 -35.15 20.08 25.33
C LYS A 4 -33.91 20.88 24.92
N ARG A 5 -33.26 21.54 25.88
CA ARG A 5 -32.00 22.26 25.67
C ARG A 5 -30.91 21.27 25.25
N GLN A 6 -30.25 21.55 24.13
CA GLN A 6 -29.10 20.78 23.69
C GLN A 6 -27.94 20.98 24.68
N ARG A 7 -27.36 19.87 25.16
CA ARG A 7 -26.24 19.90 26.09
C ARG A 7 -24.97 20.29 25.35
N GLN A 8 -24.24 21.27 25.87
CA GLN A 8 -22.95 21.66 25.31
C GLN A 8 -21.84 20.72 25.78
N PRO A 9 -20.86 20.41 24.93
CA PRO A 9 -19.71 19.59 25.31
C PRO A 9 -18.87 20.30 26.37
N LEU A 10 -18.52 19.60 27.44
CA LEU A 10 -17.76 20.14 28.57
C LEU A 10 -16.26 20.28 28.25
N GLN A 11 -15.76 19.60 27.22
CA GLN A 11 -14.34 19.55 26.91
C GLN A 11 -14.12 19.60 25.40
N LYS A 12 -13.08 20.33 24.99
CA LYS A 12 -12.61 20.44 23.61
C LYS A 12 -11.15 20.03 23.55
N ALA A 13 -10.85 18.96 22.83
CA ALA A 13 -9.48 18.54 22.55
C ALA A 13 -8.99 19.18 21.25
N THR A 14 -7.72 19.55 21.19
CA THR A 14 -7.08 20.06 19.96
C THR A 14 -5.73 19.39 19.82
N VAL A 15 -5.45 18.85 18.63
CA VAL A 15 -4.19 18.16 18.35
C VAL A 15 -3.07 19.19 18.31
N VAL A 16 -2.11 19.08 19.23
CA VAL A 16 -0.99 20.04 19.36
C VAL A 16 0.13 19.69 18.38
N LYS A 17 0.39 18.40 18.17
CA LYS A 17 1.43 17.93 17.26
C LYS A 17 1.20 16.48 16.90
N THR A 18 1.29 16.17 15.61
CA THR A 18 1.37 14.78 15.12
C THR A 18 2.82 14.32 15.15
N ALA A 19 3.04 13.01 15.38
CA ALA A 19 4.37 12.44 15.22
C ALA A 19 4.81 12.63 13.76
N GLN A 20 6.05 13.07 13.57
CA GLN A 20 6.67 13.02 12.25
C GLN A 20 7.03 11.56 12.01
N ASP A 21 6.31 10.92 11.10
CA ASP A 21 6.72 9.63 10.57
C ASP A 21 8.02 9.89 9.78
N LYS A 22 9.15 9.61 10.42
CA LYS A 22 10.42 9.55 9.72
C LYS A 22 10.38 8.24 8.94
N THR A 23 9.68 8.23 7.80
CA THR A 23 10.06 7.30 6.75
C THR A 23 11.51 7.64 6.46
N THR A 24 12.41 6.83 7.02
CA THR A 24 13.82 6.88 6.69
C THR A 24 13.88 6.67 5.20
N ASP A 25 14.02 7.77 4.47
CA ASP A 25 14.38 7.86 3.06
C ASP A 25 15.83 7.39 2.89
N THR A 26 16.16 6.27 3.55
CA THR A 26 17.22 5.42 3.07
C THR A 26 16.69 4.96 1.73
N PRO A 27 17.42 5.12 0.62
CA PRO A 27 17.18 4.26 -0.51
C PRO A 27 17.54 2.87 0.03
N GLU A 28 16.56 2.16 0.58
CA GLU A 28 16.56 0.71 0.49
C GLU A 28 16.68 0.49 -1.01
N THR A 29 17.92 0.30 -1.47
CA THR A 29 18.19 0.00 -2.86
C THR A 29 17.46 -1.30 -3.10
N VAL A 30 16.23 -1.19 -3.60
CA VAL A 30 15.39 -2.33 -3.91
C VAL A 30 16.26 -3.22 -4.76
N ASP A 31 16.46 -4.44 -4.27
CA ASP A 31 17.38 -5.37 -4.90
C ASP A 31 17.01 -5.48 -6.39
N LYS A 32 18.00 -5.25 -7.26
CA LYS A 32 17.81 -5.34 -8.71
C LYS A 32 17.26 -6.71 -9.11
N GLU A 33 17.56 -7.75 -8.33
CA GLU A 33 16.99 -9.08 -8.50
C GLU A 33 15.46 -9.07 -8.30
N VAL A 34 14.96 -8.38 -7.28
CA VAL A 34 13.51 -8.26 -6.99
C VAL A 34 12.81 -7.53 -8.13
N LEU A 35 13.38 -6.42 -8.60
CA LEU A 35 12.85 -5.69 -9.75
C LEU A 35 12.82 -6.56 -11.01
N GLY A 36 13.88 -7.33 -11.27
CA GLY A 36 13.92 -8.28 -12.39
C GLY A 36 12.86 -9.39 -12.29
N ARG A 37 12.57 -9.86 -11.07
CA ARG A 37 11.51 -10.85 -10.82
C ARG A 37 10.11 -10.27 -11.06
N ILE A 38 9.87 -9.05 -10.59
CA ILE A 38 8.61 -8.32 -10.82
C ILE A 38 8.38 -8.15 -12.33
N GLU A 39 9.38 -7.65 -13.06
CA GLU A 39 9.28 -7.44 -14.51
C GLU A 39 9.01 -8.75 -15.25
N LYS A 40 9.71 -9.83 -14.88
CA LYS A 40 9.50 -11.16 -15.49
C LYS A 40 8.08 -11.67 -15.27
N CYS A 41 7.52 -11.51 -14.08
CA CYS A 41 6.14 -11.91 -13.79
C CYS A 41 5.13 -11.04 -14.55
N LEU A 42 5.35 -9.73 -14.65
CA LEU A 42 4.52 -8.84 -15.46
C LEU A 42 4.55 -9.21 -16.95
N ARG A 43 5.72 -9.55 -17.48
CA ARG A 43 5.88 -9.98 -18.87
C ARG A 43 5.15 -11.29 -19.14
N LYS A 44 5.24 -12.26 -18.22
CA LYS A 44 4.48 -13.52 -18.29
C LYS A 44 2.97 -13.27 -18.27
N ALA A 45 2.49 -12.42 -17.37
CA ALA A 45 1.06 -12.12 -17.28
C ALA A 45 0.48 -11.49 -18.56
N ARG A 46 1.31 -10.82 -19.37
CA ARG A 46 0.93 -10.19 -20.64
C ARG A 46 1.24 -11.02 -21.89
N HIS A 47 1.84 -12.20 -21.73
CA HIS A 47 2.26 -13.01 -22.87
C HIS A 47 1.05 -13.67 -23.52
N GLU A 48 0.99 -13.65 -24.85
CA GLU A 48 -0.18 -14.12 -25.63
C GLU A 48 -0.51 -15.60 -25.40
N THR A 49 0.48 -16.40 -25.05
CA THR A 49 0.30 -17.85 -24.79
C THR A 49 -0.03 -18.17 -23.34
N THR A 50 -0.13 -17.17 -22.46
CA THR A 50 -0.34 -17.38 -21.02
C THR A 50 -1.84 -17.49 -20.72
N THR A 51 -2.19 -18.53 -19.97
CA THR A 51 -3.59 -18.76 -19.58
C THR A 51 -4.03 -17.75 -18.52
N GLU A 52 -5.35 -17.53 -18.40
CA GLU A 52 -5.89 -16.58 -17.42
C GLU A 52 -5.47 -16.92 -15.97
N THR A 53 -5.40 -18.21 -15.64
CA THR A 53 -4.98 -18.69 -14.32
C THR A 53 -3.50 -18.39 -14.04
N GLU A 54 -2.63 -18.61 -15.02
CA GLU A 54 -1.21 -18.29 -14.93
C GLU A 54 -0.98 -16.78 -14.85
N ALA A 55 -1.73 -15.98 -15.63
CA ALA A 55 -1.66 -14.53 -15.58
C ALA A 55 -2.07 -14.00 -14.19
N LYS A 56 -3.15 -14.53 -13.62
CA LYS A 56 -3.60 -14.21 -12.25
C LYS A 56 -2.54 -14.58 -11.21
N ALA A 57 -1.95 -15.78 -11.31
CA ALA A 57 -0.89 -16.20 -10.41
C ALA A 57 0.36 -15.29 -10.50
N ALA A 58 0.75 -14.90 -11.71
CA ALA A 58 1.87 -13.99 -11.92
C ALA A 58 1.61 -12.59 -11.36
N LEU A 59 0.40 -12.04 -11.54
CA LEU A 59 0.01 -10.74 -10.96
C LEU A 59 -0.03 -10.79 -9.43
N PHE A 60 -0.54 -11.87 -8.85
CA PHE A 60 -0.53 -12.06 -7.40
C PHE A 60 0.90 -12.05 -6.83
N LEU A 61 1.83 -12.72 -7.51
CA LEU A 61 3.24 -12.70 -7.11
C LEU A 61 3.86 -11.31 -7.20
N VAL A 62 3.53 -10.54 -8.25
CA VAL A 62 3.97 -9.14 -8.39
C VAL A 62 3.47 -8.30 -7.22
N GLN A 63 2.18 -8.35 -6.92
CA GLN A 63 1.58 -7.61 -5.80
C GLN A 63 2.22 -7.97 -4.46
N LYS A 64 2.49 -9.27 -4.24
CA LYS A 64 3.17 -9.73 -3.02
C LYS A 64 4.60 -9.20 -2.91
N LEU A 65 5.38 -9.23 -3.99
CA LEU A 65 6.75 -8.72 -4.02
C LEU A 65 6.77 -7.20 -3.84
N MET A 66 5.86 -6.48 -4.49
CA MET A 66 5.68 -5.04 -4.34
C MET A 66 5.40 -4.66 -2.88
N ALA A 67 4.45 -5.34 -2.24
CA ALA A 67 4.13 -5.10 -0.83
C ALA A 67 5.29 -5.45 0.12
N GLN A 68 6.04 -6.53 -0.16
CA GLN A 68 7.14 -6.98 0.69
C GLN A 68 8.35 -6.02 0.67
N TYR A 69 8.65 -5.45 -0.49
CA TYR A 69 9.80 -4.56 -0.69
C TYR A 69 9.39 -3.09 -0.77
N ASN A 70 8.14 -2.77 -0.37
CA ASN A 70 7.63 -1.40 -0.34
C ASN A 70 7.76 -0.67 -1.69
N VAL A 71 7.62 -1.44 -2.78
CA VAL A 71 7.67 -0.97 -4.17
C VAL A 71 6.24 -0.69 -4.60
N PHE A 72 5.77 0.55 -4.43
CA PHE A 72 4.41 0.96 -4.79
C PHE A 72 4.38 1.87 -6.00
#